data_AF-A0A7J5Y0F7-F1
#
_entry.id   AF-A0A7J5Y0F7-F1
#
_cell.length_a   1.000
_cell.length_b   1.000
_cell.length_c   1.000
_cell.angle_alpha   90.00
_cell.angle_beta   90.00
_cell.angle_gamma   90.00
#
_symmetry.space_group_name_H-M   'P 1'
#
loop_
_entity.id
_entity.type
_entity.pdbx_description
1 polymer ?
#
loop_
_entity_poly.entity_id
_entity_poly.type
_entity_poly.pdbx_seq_one_letter_code
_entity_poly.pdbx_strand_id
1 'polypeptide(L)'
;MDFNLEGFISGPTRGKLDACSKPQLELIAGRFDIAINKQNKKQVIKKQLLAALIEQEVLSEEVGVEYVSKDEETEGSPKMAELQLQLEMRRLTIKEKEIDGNLEIKRFEEETKRINCQ
;
A
#
# COMPACT_ATOMS: atom_id res chain seq x y z
N MET A 1 14.79 29.95 -2.51
CA MET A 1 13.64 30.37 -1.69
C MET A 1 14.10 30.30 -0.25
N ASP A 2 14.13 31.44 0.43
CA ASP A 2 14.51 31.53 1.84
C ASP A 2 13.36 31.00 2.68
N PHE A 3 13.58 29.85 3.33
CA PHE A 3 12.64 29.31 4.30
C PHE A 3 12.84 30.02 5.63
N ASN A 4 11.81 30.70 6.10
CA ASN A 4 11.82 31.36 7.39
C ASN A 4 11.33 30.40 8.48
N LEU A 5 12.27 29.85 9.24
CA LEU A 5 12.00 28.95 10.36
C LEU A 5 11.13 29.62 11.44
N GLU A 6 11.41 30.89 11.77
CA GLU A 6 10.63 31.66 12.76
C GLU A 6 9.18 31.86 12.30
N GLY A 7 8.97 32.12 11.01
CA GLY A 7 7.62 32.21 10.42
C GLY A 7 6.87 30.88 10.31
N PHE A 8 7.58 29.75 10.43
CA PHE A 8 6.96 28.44 10.60
C PHE A 8 6.53 28.23 12.05
N ILE A 9 7.40 28.54 13.02
CA ILE A 9 7.11 28.39 14.46
C ILE A 9 5.94 29.27 14.90
N SER A 10 5.82 30.49 14.34
CA SER A 10 4.74 31.41 14.68
C SER A 10 3.35 30.99 14.19
N GLY A 11 3.28 30.02 13.28
CA GLY A 11 2.04 29.57 12.65
C GLY A 11 2.29 28.30 11.86
N PRO A 12 2.56 27.18 12.55
CA PRO A 12 2.86 25.91 11.93
C PRO A 12 1.60 25.43 11.21
N THR A 13 1.73 25.14 9.93
CA THR A 13 0.62 24.57 9.15
C THR A 13 1.12 23.39 8.33
N ARG A 14 0.22 22.44 8.10
CA ARG A 14 0.52 21.22 7.34
C ARG A 14 1.03 21.56 5.93
N GLY A 15 0.40 22.53 5.26
CA GLY A 15 0.82 22.99 3.94
C GLY A 15 2.24 23.58 3.91
N LYS A 16 2.66 24.29 4.97
CA LYS A 16 4.04 24.78 5.09
C LYS A 16 5.03 23.61 5.25
N LEU A 17 4.69 22.61 6.06
CA LEU A 17 5.51 21.41 6.25
C LEU A 17 5.66 20.61 4.93
N ASP A 18 4.59 20.54 4.13
CA ASP A 18 4.56 19.87 2.83
C ASP A 18 5.49 20.54 1.82
N ALA A 19 5.51 21.87 1.81
CA ALA A 19 6.32 22.69 0.93
C ALA A 19 7.82 22.71 1.30
N CYS A 20 8.18 22.28 2.51
CA CYS A 20 9.57 22.26 2.96
C CYS A 20 10.43 21.26 2.18
N SER A 21 11.69 21.62 1.90
CA SER A 21 12.73 20.72 1.42
C SER A 21 13.29 19.84 2.54
N LYS A 22 13.98 18.75 2.21
CA LYS A 22 14.55 17.84 3.22
C LYS A 22 15.48 18.56 4.21
N PRO A 23 16.41 19.44 3.79
CA PRO A 23 17.23 20.21 4.74
C PRO A 23 16.41 21.11 5.66
N GLN A 24 15.31 21.67 5.19
CA GLN A 24 14.42 22.52 6.01
C GLN A 24 13.67 21.70 7.06
N LEU A 25 13.24 20.48 6.71
CA LEU A 25 12.66 19.54 7.67
C LEU A 25 13.68 19.18 8.77
N GLU A 26 14.96 19.02 8.42
CA GLU A 26 16.01 18.77 9.42
C GLU A 26 16.23 19.95 10.37
N LEU A 27 16.15 21.18 9.86
CA LEU A 27 16.22 22.39 10.69
C LEU A 27 15.02 22.51 11.63
N ILE A 28 13.82 22.19 11.16
CA ILE A 28 12.61 22.15 11.99
C ILE A 28 12.79 21.10 13.09
N ALA A 29 13.22 19.89 12.74
CA ALA A 29 13.43 18.82 13.71
C ALA A 29 14.43 19.21 14.80
N GLY A 30 15.56 19.83 14.43
CA GLY A 30 16.54 20.32 15.40
C GLY A 30 16.01 21.44 16.31
N ARG A 31 15.01 22.22 15.86
CA ARG A 31 14.42 23.29 16.66
C ARG A 31 13.41 22.79 17.68
N PHE A 32 12.65 21.75 17.33
CA PHE A 32 11.65 21.10 18.19
C PHE A 32 12.24 19.91 18.98
N ASP A 33 13.57 19.72 18.91
CA ASP A 33 14.31 18.62 19.53
C ASP A 33 13.77 17.22 19.15
N ILE A 34 13.34 17.08 17.90
CA ILE A 34 12.79 15.83 17.35
C ILE A 34 13.93 15.01 16.74
N ALA A 35 14.13 13.80 17.26
CA ALA A 35 15.11 12.87 16.73
C ALA A 35 14.66 12.35 15.34
N ILE A 36 15.34 12.80 14.29
CA ILE A 36 15.13 12.31 12.92
C ILE A 36 16.39 11.65 12.38
N ASN A 37 16.23 10.60 11.57
CA ASN A 37 17.35 9.99 10.87
C ASN A 37 17.58 10.67 9.51
N LYS A 38 18.74 11.30 9.33
CA LYS A 38 19.13 12.00 8.08
C LYS A 38 19.19 11.08 6.85
N GLN A 39 19.34 9.77 7.04
CA GLN A 39 19.31 8.81 5.94
C GLN A 39 17.89 8.53 5.44
N ASN A 40 16.86 8.87 6.21
CA ASN A 40 15.49 8.62 5.84
C ASN A 40 15.06 9.43 4.62
N LYS A 41 14.11 8.88 3.86
CA LYS A 41 13.45 9.58 2.75
C LYS A 41 12.68 10.79 3.30
N LYS A 42 12.51 11.83 2.47
CA LYS A 42 11.80 13.07 2.84
C LYS A 42 10.41 12.81 3.44
N GLN A 43 9.65 11.86 2.88
CA GLN A 43 8.31 11.52 3.35
C GLN A 43 8.31 10.92 4.77
N VAL A 44 9.28 10.04 5.05
CA VAL A 44 9.42 9.42 6.38
C VAL A 44 9.76 10.48 7.43
N ILE A 45 10.71 11.38 7.14
CA ILE A 45 11.05 12.49 8.04
C ILE A 45 9.84 13.40 8.27
N LYS A 46 9.07 13.69 7.22
CA LYS A 46 7.86 14.50 7.29
C LYS A 46 6.80 13.86 8.18
N LYS A 47 6.56 12.56 8.07
CA LYS A 47 5.63 11.83 8.94
C LYS A 47 6.06 11.87 10.40
N GLN A 48 7.36 11.63 10.67
CA GLN A 48 7.91 11.69 12.02
C GLN A 48 7.75 13.09 12.64
N LEU A 49 8.07 14.13 11.87
CA LEU A 49 7.87 15.52 12.29
C LEU A 49 6.40 15.83 12.55
N LEU A 50 5.50 15.39 11.68
CA LEU A 50 4.08 15.65 11.84
C LEU A 50 3.52 14.98 13.10
N ALA A 51 3.88 13.72 13.35
CA ALA A 51 3.48 13.01 14.57
C ALA A 51 4.01 13.71 15.82
N ALA A 52 5.29 14.09 15.84
CA ALA A 52 5.90 14.76 16.98
C ALA A 52 5.34 16.19 17.21
N LEU A 53 5.00 16.92 16.14
CA LEU A 53 4.37 18.24 16.26
C LEU A 53 2.92 18.16 16.77
N ILE A 54 2.22 17.06 16.50
CA ILE A 54 0.90 16.78 17.10
C ILE A 54 1.06 16.42 18.58
N GLU A 55 2.04 15.58 18.91
CA GLU A 55 2.34 15.17 20.29
C GLU A 55 2.75 16.36 21.17
N GLN A 56 3.45 17.35 20.59
CA GLN A 56 3.81 18.60 21.26
C GLN A 56 2.66 19.63 21.27
N GLU A 57 1.46 19.28 20.79
CA GLU A 57 0.28 20.14 20.67
C GLU A 57 0.52 21.42 19.84
N VAL A 58 1.59 21.42 19.02
CA VAL A 58 1.95 22.53 18.13
C VAL A 58 1.03 22.56 16.91
N LEU A 59 0.56 21.40 16.48
CA LEU A 59 -0.44 21.23 15.43
C LEU A 59 -1.66 20.49 16.00
N SER A 60 -2.86 21.07 15.85
CA SER A 60 -4.10 20.39 16.23
C SER A 60 -4.44 19.27 15.24
N GLU A 61 -4.79 18.10 15.76
CA GLU A 61 -5.15 16.90 14.99
C GLU A 61 -6.45 17.05 14.18
N GLU A 62 -7.23 18.13 14.41
CA GLU A 62 -8.60 18.31 13.91
C GLU A 62 -8.77 18.58 12.40
N VAL A 63 -7.81 18.25 11.55
CA VAL A 63 -8.02 18.17 10.10
C VAL A 63 -7.65 16.77 9.61
N GLY A 64 -8.43 15.80 10.07
CA GLY A 64 -8.59 14.52 9.41
C GLY A 64 -9.38 14.70 8.13
N VAL A 65 -8.72 14.89 6.99
CA VAL A 65 -9.15 14.30 5.70
C VAL A 65 -7.90 14.01 4.87
N GLU A 66 -7.64 12.72 4.66
CA GLU A 66 -6.87 12.14 3.55
C GLU A 66 -5.46 12.68 3.30
N TYR A 67 -4.54 12.36 4.22
CA TYR A 67 -3.19 12.03 3.77
C TYR A 67 -3.15 10.54 3.46
N VAL A 68 -3.60 10.18 2.24
CA VAL A 68 -3.26 8.89 1.61
C VAL A 68 -1.75 8.88 1.44
N SER A 69 -1.10 8.47 2.51
CA SER A 69 0.31 8.21 2.56
C SER A 69 0.55 7.03 1.64
N LYS A 70 1.07 7.29 0.44
CA LYS A 70 1.81 6.27 -0.34
C LYS A 70 3.13 5.95 0.37
N ASP A 71 3.04 5.45 1.59
CA ASP A 71 4.03 4.52 2.12
C ASP A 71 3.29 3.18 2.04
N GLU A 72 3.59 2.32 1.07
CA GLU A 72 4.54 1.21 1.28
C GLU A 72 4.34 0.49 2.63
N GLU A 73 3.08 0.33 3.04
CA GLU A 73 2.62 -0.88 3.72
C GLU A 73 1.94 -1.77 2.68
N THR A 74 2.36 -3.02 2.71
CA THR A 74 1.92 -4.16 1.90
C THR A 74 0.44 -4.49 2.13
N GLU A 75 -0.45 -3.64 1.66
CA GLU A 75 -1.80 -4.06 1.29
C GLU A 75 -1.81 -4.37 -0.20
N GLY A 76 -2.38 -5.53 -0.54
CA GLY A 76 -2.30 -6.16 -1.84
C GLY A 76 -2.43 -5.16 -2.99
N SER A 77 -1.34 -5.00 -3.75
CA SER A 77 -1.38 -4.30 -5.02
C SER A 77 -2.58 -4.83 -5.81
N PRO A 78 -3.44 -3.98 -6.40
CA PRO A 78 -4.55 -4.44 -7.24
C PRO A 78 -4.06 -5.38 -8.35
N LYS A 79 -2.79 -5.24 -8.76
CA LYS A 79 -2.10 -6.13 -9.69
C LYS A 79 -1.82 -7.53 -9.12
N MET A 80 -1.58 -7.66 -7.82
CA MET A 80 -1.38 -8.95 -7.14
C MET A 80 -2.71 -9.68 -6.94
N ALA A 81 -3.77 -8.97 -6.59
CA ALA A 81 -5.13 -9.52 -6.52
C ALA A 81 -5.60 -9.98 -7.91
N GLU A 82 -5.34 -9.19 -8.96
CA GLU A 82 -5.62 -9.57 -10.34
C GLU A 82 -4.80 -10.80 -10.77
N LEU A 83 -3.53 -10.88 -10.40
CA LEU A 83 -2.69 -12.04 -10.70
C LEU A 83 -3.18 -13.31 -9.97
N GLN A 84 -3.59 -13.19 -8.71
CA GLN A 84 -4.19 -14.30 -7.95
C GLN A 84 -5.49 -14.77 -8.58
N LEU A 85 -6.35 -13.83 -8.98
CA LEU A 85 -7.60 -14.14 -9.67
C LEU A 85 -7.34 -14.86 -11.01
N GLN A 86 -6.35 -14.41 -11.80
CA GLN A 86 -5.98 -15.09 -13.05
C GLN A 86 -5.45 -16.51 -12.82
N LEU A 87 -4.67 -16.73 -11.75
CA LEU A 87 -4.19 -18.06 -11.39
C LEU A 87 -5.33 -18.98 -10.97
N GLU A 88 -6.28 -18.46 -10.19
CA GLU A 88 -7.45 -19.21 -9.76
C GLU A 88 -8.36 -19.58 -10.94
N MET A 89 -8.62 -18.64 -11.84
CA MET A 89 -9.36 -18.88 -13.08
C MET A 89 -8.72 -19.99 -13.92
N ARG A 90 -7.39 -19.95 -14.12
CA ARG A 90 -6.67 -21.01 -14.86
C ARG A 90 -6.77 -22.37 -14.17
N ARG A 91 -6.66 -22.40 -12.84
CA ARG A 91 -6.77 -23.64 -12.07
C ARG A 91 -8.16 -24.27 -12.21
N LEU A 92 -9.21 -23.45 -12.21
CA LEU A 92 -10.58 -23.91 -12.43
C LEU A 92 -10.78 -24.45 -13.84
N THR A 93 -10.30 -23.74 -14.87
CA THR A 93 -10.39 -24.22 -16.26
C THR A 93 -9.71 -25.57 -16.49
N ILE A 94 -8.57 -25.83 -15.84
CA ILE A 94 -7.89 -27.13 -15.93
C ILE A 94 -8.76 -28.22 -15.29
N LYS A 95 -9.29 -27.97 -14.09
CA LYS A 95 -10.16 -28.93 -13.39
C LYS A 95 -11.42 -29.26 -14.18
N GLU A 96 -12.06 -28.26 -14.80
CA GLU A 96 -13.24 -28.49 -15.65
C GLU A 96 -12.91 -29.41 -16.82
N LYS A 97 -11.80 -29.15 -17.53
CA LYS A 97 -11.35 -30.02 -18.63
C LYS A 97 -11.02 -31.44 -18.19
N GLU A 98 -10.40 -31.61 -17.01
CA GLU A 98 -10.13 -32.94 -16.44
C GLU A 98 -11.41 -33.69 -16.11
N ILE A 99 -12.41 -32.99 -15.55
CA ILE A 99 -13.72 -33.58 -15.24
C ILE A 99 -14.43 -33.99 -16.54
N ASP A 100 -14.47 -33.11 -17.54
CA ASP A 100 -15.10 -33.38 -18.83
C ASP A 100 -14.46 -34.59 -19.51
N GLY A 101 -13.12 -34.63 -19.56
CA GLY A 101 -12.39 -35.78 -20.12
C GLY A 101 -12.66 -37.08 -19.37
N ASN A 102 -12.73 -37.04 -18.03
CA ASN A 102 -13.05 -38.22 -17.24
C ASN A 102 -14.48 -38.71 -17.45
N LEU A 103 -15.44 -37.81 -17.63
CA LEU A 103 -16.83 -38.16 -17.96
C LEU A 103 -16.94 -38.78 -19.35
N GLU A 104 -16.17 -38.27 -20.31
CA GLU A 104 -16.13 -38.80 -21.67
C GLU A 104 -15.49 -40.21 -21.70
N ILE A 105 -14.39 -40.42 -20.99
CA ILE A 105 -13.78 -41.75 -20.82
C ILE A 105 -14.78 -42.72 -20.21
N LYS A 106 -15.46 -42.34 -19.12
CA LYS A 106 -16.47 -43.21 -18.49
C LYS A 106 -17.61 -43.56 -19.45
N ARG A 107 -18.07 -42.60 -20.25
CA ARG A 107 -19.10 -42.86 -21.27
C ARG A 107 -18.62 -43.91 -22.27
N PHE A 108 -17.40 -43.75 -22.80
CA PHE A 108 -16.85 -44.72 -23.74
C PHE A 108 -16.63 -46.10 -23.12
N GLU A 109 -16.20 -46.17 -21.85
CA GLU A 109 -16.08 -47.42 -21.12
C GLU A 109 -17.42 -48.12 -20.92
N GLU A 110 -18.48 -47.38 -20.60
CA GLU A 110 -19.83 -47.93 -20.46
C GLU A 110 -20.38 -48.42 -21.81
N GLU A 111 -20.13 -47.69 -22.89
CA GLU A 111 -20.56 -48.06 -24.23
C GLU A 111 -19.83 -49.30 -24.75
N THR A 112 -18.51 -49.38 -24.55
CA THR A 112 -17.73 -50.59 -24.90
C THR A 112 -18.13 -51.80 -24.05
N LYS A 113 -18.43 -51.62 -22.76
CA LYS A 113 -18.98 -52.71 -21.92
C LYS A 113 -20.34 -53.19 -22.42
N ARG A 114 -21.22 -52.30 -22.89
CA ARG A 114 -22.52 -52.71 -23.48
C ARG A 114 -22.34 -53.51 -24.75
N ILE A 115 -21.43 -53.10 -25.63
CA ILE A 115 -21.15 -53.79 -26.90
C ILE A 115 -20.52 -55.16 -26.65
N ASN A 116 -19.58 -55.28 -25.71
CA ASN A 116 -18.90 -56.55 -25.42
C ASN A 116 -19.75 -57.57 -24.62
N CYS A 117 -20.92 -57.17 -24.10
CA CYS A 117 -21.84 -58.05 -23.38
C CYS A 117 -23.03 -58.54 -24.24
N GLN A 118 -23.05 -58.22 -25.55
CA GLN A 118 -24.00 -58.76 -26.54
C GLN A 118 -23.30 -59.77 -27.44
#